data_AF-A0A4Q2KYU6-F1
#
_entry.id   AF-A0A4Q2KYU6-F1
#
_cell.length_a   1.000
_cell.length_b   1.000
_cell.length_c   1.000
_cell.angle_alpha   90.00
_cell.angle_beta   90.00
_cell.angle_gamma   90.00
#
_symmetry.space_group_name_H-M   'P 1'
#
loop_
_entity.id
_entity.type
_entity.pdbx_description
1 polymer ?
#
loop_
_entity_poly.entity_id
_entity_poly.type
_entity_poly.pdbx_seq_one_letter_code
_entity_poly.pdbx_strand_id
1 'polypeptide(L)'
;MEKIQEYISTKIEPSLRDHGGSLEIVSYDKVKQELQLRLLGQCCSCPHSIDTVENFIKKGLQENFPMLRCISVTTGVSNELLEIAKRMLRREE
;
A
#
# COMPACT_ATOMS: atom_id res chain seq x y z
N MET A 1 -0.79 -5.29 -15.46
CA MET A 1 0.18 -4.54 -14.64
C MET A 1 0.28 -3.11 -15.13
N GLU A 2 0.70 -2.87 -16.37
CA GLU A 2 0.92 -1.52 -16.93
C GLU A 2 -0.26 -0.55 -16.74
N LYS A 3 -1.50 -0.98 -17.04
CA LYS A 3 -2.70 -0.14 -16.84
C LYS A 3 -2.97 0.24 -15.37
N ILE A 4 -2.69 -0.67 -14.44
CA ILE A 4 -2.90 -0.42 -13.00
C ILE A 4 -1.85 0.59 -12.52
N GLN A 5 -0.60 0.41 -12.95
CA GLN A 5 0.50 1.31 -12.63
C GLN A 5 0.26 2.72 -13.20
N GLU A 6 -0.20 2.81 -14.44
CA GLU A 6 -0.55 4.08 -15.08
C GLU A 6 -1.70 4.79 -14.34
N TYR A 7 -2.75 4.06 -13.97
CA TYR A 7 -3.85 4.61 -13.18
C TYR A 7 -3.37 5.11 -11.82
N ILE A 8 -2.53 4.33 -11.12
CA ILE A 8 -1.96 4.74 -9.84
C ILE A 8 -1.14 6.02 -10.01
N SER A 9 -0.26 6.09 -11.00
CA SER A 9 0.61 7.26 -11.20
C SER A 9 -0.13 8.52 -11.65
N THR A 10 -1.20 8.37 -12.44
CA THR A 10 -1.94 9.51 -13.00
C THR A 10 -3.11 9.99 -12.13
N LYS A 11 -3.68 9.13 -11.28
CA LYS A 11 -4.86 9.45 -10.45
C LYS A 11 -4.58 9.40 -8.95
N ILE A 12 -3.87 8.38 -8.48
CA ILE A 12 -3.69 8.14 -7.05
C ILE A 12 -2.47 8.89 -6.51
N GLU A 13 -1.29 8.76 -7.14
CA GLU A 13 -0.07 9.46 -6.74
C GLU A 13 -0.22 10.99 -6.60
N PRO A 14 -0.81 11.73 -7.55
CA PRO A 14 -0.96 13.18 -7.39
C PRO A 14 -1.83 13.54 -6.17
N SER A 15 -2.88 12.76 -5.91
CA SER A 15 -3.76 12.93 -4.74
C SER A 15 -3.03 12.61 -3.44
N LEU A 16 -2.17 11.59 -3.43
CA LEU A 16 -1.36 11.23 -2.27
C LEU A 16 -0.23 12.23 -2.01
N ARG A 17 0.37 12.78 -3.07
CA ARG A 17 1.51 13.70 -2.99
C ARG A 17 1.12 15.03 -2.35
N ASP A 18 -0.12 15.48 -2.54
CA ASP A 18 -0.68 16.65 -1.83
C ASP A 18 -0.65 16.47 -0.30
N HIS A 19 -0.82 15.22 0.15
CA HIS A 19 -0.75 14.83 1.56
C HIS A 19 0.63 14.30 2.00
N GLY A 20 1.66 14.45 1.17
CA GLY A 20 3.02 13.98 1.45
C GLY A 20 3.18 12.45 1.48
N GLY A 21 2.24 11.72 0.86
CA GLY A 21 2.27 10.27 0.69
C GLY A 21 2.66 9.83 -0.72
N SER A 22 2.96 8.55 -0.88
CA SER A 22 3.20 7.88 -2.17
C SER A 22 2.77 6.42 -2.10
N LEU A 23 2.67 5.75 -3.24
CA LEU A 23 2.23 4.36 -3.32
C LEU A 23 3.18 3.52 -4.17
N GLU A 24 3.46 2.30 -3.72
CA GLU A 24 4.26 1.32 -4.45
C GLU A 24 3.47 0.02 -4.65
N ILE A 25 3.61 -0.61 -5.81
CA ILE A 25 3.05 -1.94 -6.08
C ILE A 25 4.05 -2.99 -5.62
N VAL A 26 3.70 -3.77 -4.60
CA VAL A 26 4.57 -4.83 -4.05
C VAL A 26 4.48 -6.10 -4.89
N SER A 27 3.26 -6.50 -5.24
CA SER A 27 3.02 -7.71 -6.03
C SER A 27 1.61 -7.68 -6.62
N TYR A 28 1.42 -8.39 -7.72
CA TYR A 28 0.07 -8.70 -8.18
C TYR A 28 -0.03 -10.10 -8.79
N ASP A 29 -0.94 -10.87 -8.21
CA ASP A 29 -1.27 -12.22 -8.60
C ASP A 29 -2.39 -12.18 -9.64
N LYS A 30 -2.06 -12.50 -10.89
CA LYS A 30 -3.02 -12.52 -12.00
C LYS A 30 -4.04 -13.65 -11.89
N VAL A 31 -3.69 -14.76 -11.24
CA VAL A 31 -4.53 -15.96 -11.15
C VAL A 31 -5.60 -15.77 -10.08
N LYS A 32 -5.20 -15.26 -8.91
CA LYS A 32 -6.11 -14.93 -7.80
C LYS A 32 -6.72 -13.53 -7.91
N GLN A 33 -6.18 -12.72 -8.81
CA GLN A 33 -6.53 -11.31 -9.00
C GLN A 33 -6.34 -10.48 -7.73
N GLU A 34 -5.22 -10.74 -7.02
CA GLU A 34 -4.87 -10.09 -5.76
C GLU A 34 -3.77 -9.06 -5.98
N LEU A 35 -3.97 -7.83 -5.51
CA LEU A 35 -3.02 -6.73 -5.63
C LEU A 35 -2.53 -6.31 -4.25
N GLN A 36 -1.21 -6.32 -4.07
CA GLN A 36 -0.55 -5.86 -2.86
C GLN A 36 0.13 -4.52 -3.10
N LEU A 37 -0.22 -3.54 -2.28
CA LEU A 37 0.26 -2.17 -2.37
C LEU A 37 0.94 -1.78 -1.06
N ARG A 38 1.96 -0.94 -1.13
CA ARG A 38 2.65 -0.35 0.01
C ARG A 38 2.44 1.15 -0.01
N LEU A 39 1.91 1.69 1.08
CA LEU A 39 1.87 3.14 1.31
C LEU A 39 3.24 3.60 1.78
N LEU A 40 3.71 4.70 1.22
CA LEU A 40 4.98 5.34 1.53
C LEU A 40 4.72 6.80 1.95
N GLY A 41 5.67 7.40 2.67
CA GLY A 41 5.62 8.82 3.06
C GLY A 41 4.81 9.12 4.33
N GLN A 42 4.45 10.39 4.49
CA GLN A 42 3.93 10.97 5.74
C GLN A 42 2.55 10.41 6.12
N CYS A 43 1.78 9.91 5.15
CA CYS A 43 0.50 9.24 5.39
C CYS A 43 0.62 7.96 6.24
N CYS A 44 1.82 7.39 6.40
CA CYS A 44 2.04 6.23 7.28
C CYS A 44 2.16 6.61 8.77
N SER A 45 2.31 7.90 9.11
CA SER A 45 2.60 8.35 10.47
C SER A 45 1.35 8.74 11.27
N CYS A 46 0.22 8.96 10.59
CA CYS A 46 -1.05 9.35 11.22
C CYS A 46 -2.05 8.18 11.17
N PRO A 47 -2.21 7.40 12.27
CA PRO A 47 -3.04 6.20 12.27
C PRO A 47 -4.52 6.47 11.94
N HIS A 48 -5.00 7.71 12.15
CA HIS A 48 -6.37 8.11 11.84
C HIS A 48 -6.63 8.26 10.32
N SER A 49 -5.58 8.52 9.52
CA SER A 49 -5.72 8.80 8.08
C SER A 49 -5.44 7.57 7.20
N ILE A 50 -4.81 6.52 7.75
CA ILE A 50 -4.45 5.31 7.01
C ILE A 50 -5.70 4.62 6.46
N ASP A 51 -6.75 4.49 7.27
CA ASP A 51 -8.00 3.84 6.87
C ASP A 51 -8.70 4.60 5.73
N THR A 52 -8.72 5.94 5.82
CA THR A 52 -9.29 6.80 4.77
C THR A 52 -8.54 6.66 3.45
N VAL A 53 -7.21 6.67 3.50
CA VAL A 53 -6.36 6.55 2.31
C VAL A 53 -6.46 5.15 1.71
N GLU A 54 -6.43 4.10 2.53
CA GLU A 54 -6.64 2.73 2.09
C GLU A 54 -7.98 2.58 1.38
N ASN A 55 -9.07 3.08 1.97
CA ASN A 55 -10.40 3.00 1.40
C ASN A 55 -10.51 3.78 0.09
N PHE A 56 -9.88 4.95 -0.02
CA PHE A 56 -9.78 5.72 -1.26
C PHE A 56 -9.09 4.92 -2.37
N ILE A 57 -7.95 4.30 -2.07
CA ILE A 57 -7.20 3.49 -3.03
C ILE A 57 -8.00 2.26 -3.46
N LYS A 58 -8.56 1.53 -2.49
CA LYS A 58 -9.38 0.33 -2.74
C LYS A 58 -10.57 0.65 -3.64
N LYS A 59 -11.34 1.71 -3.32
CA LYS A 59 -12.50 2.12 -4.13
C LYS A 59 -12.09 2.50 -5.55
N GLY A 60 -11.10 3.39 -5.71
CA GLY A 60 -10.68 3.84 -7.04
C GLY A 60 -10.21 2.68 -7.93
N LEU A 61 -9.48 1.73 -7.34
CA LEU A 61 -9.03 0.52 -8.03
C LEU A 61 -10.15 -0.47 -8.31
N GLN A 62 -11.08 -0.71 -7.39
CA GLN A 62 -12.23 -1.59 -7.64
C GLN A 62 -13.17 -1.03 -8.71
N GLU A 63 -13.37 0.29 -8.75
CA GLU A 63 -14.22 0.94 -9.75
C GLU A 63 -13.61 0.87 -11.16
N ASN A 64 -12.29 1.07 -11.29
CA ASN A 64 -11.61 1.06 -12.59
C ASN A 64 -11.14 -0.35 -13.02
N PHE A 65 -10.91 -1.23 -12.05
CA PHE A 65 -10.44 -2.60 -12.26
C PHE A 65 -11.30 -3.58 -11.46
N PRO A 66 -12.56 -3.83 -11.88
CA PRO A 66 -13.46 -4.78 -11.21
C PRO A 66 -12.96 -6.22 -11.24
N MET A 67 -11.91 -6.50 -12.02
CA MET A 67 -11.20 -7.77 -12.02
C MET A 67 -10.38 -8.00 -10.73
N LEU A 68 -10.05 -6.96 -9.97
CA LEU A 68 -9.29 -7.11 -8.72
C LEU A 68 -10.21 -7.64 -7.62
N ARG A 69 -9.95 -8.88 -7.21
CA ARG A 69 -10.77 -9.59 -6.22
C ARG A 69 -10.38 -9.24 -4.79
N CYS A 70 -9.08 -9.03 -4.55
CA CYS A 70 -8.56 -8.65 -3.25
C CYS A 70 -7.49 -7.56 -3.41
N ILE A 71 -7.57 -6.51 -2.61
CA ILE A 71 -6.58 -5.43 -2.58
C ILE A 71 -6.13 -5.27 -1.14
N SER A 72 -4.84 -5.44 -0.89
CA SER A 72 -4.24 -5.24 0.44
C SER A 72 -3.28 -4.08 0.37
N VAL A 73 -3.51 -3.07 1.22
CA VAL A 73 -2.60 -1.94 1.36
C VAL A 73 -1.88 -2.09 2.69
N THR A 74 -0.54 -2.11 2.65
CA THR A 74 0.27 -2.25 3.85
C THR A 74 0.99 -0.93 4.10
N THR A 75 0.90 -0.41 5.32
CA THR A 75 1.80 0.62 5.85
C THR A 75 2.90 -0.10 6.62
N GLY A 76 4.17 0.26 6.42
CA GLY A 76 5.21 -0.56 7.04
C GLY A 76 6.62 0.00 7.00
N VAL A 77 7.32 -0.26 8.11
CA VAL A 77 8.78 -0.24 8.20
C VAL A 77 9.39 -1.33 7.33
N SER A 78 10.62 -1.12 6.88
CA SER A 78 11.33 -2.10 6.04
C SER A 78 11.43 -3.46 6.75
N ASN A 79 11.41 -4.56 5.99
CA ASN A 79 11.54 -5.91 6.55
C ASN A 79 12.81 -6.02 7.42
N GLU A 80 13.89 -5.36 7.02
CA GLU A 80 15.15 -5.32 7.76
C GLU A 80 14.98 -4.73 9.17
N LEU A 81 14.28 -3.60 9.30
CA LEU A 81 13.95 -3.00 10.59
C LEU A 81 13.06 -3.92 11.44
N LEU A 82 12.11 -4.60 10.81
CA LEU A 82 11.26 -5.57 11.49
C LEU A 82 12.06 -6.78 11.98
N GLU A 83 13.04 -7.25 11.22
CA GLU A 83 13.94 -8.33 11.62
C GLU A 83 14.84 -7.91 12.79
N ILE A 84 15.37 -6.68 12.77
CA ILE A 84 16.14 -6.13 13.89
C ILE A 84 15.26 -6.01 15.15
N ALA A 85 14.05 -5.48 15.04
CA ALA A 85 13.11 -5.39 16.16
C ALA A 85 12.75 -6.79 16.70
N LYS A 86 12.49 -7.77 15.81
CA LYS A 86 12.27 -9.17 16.19
C LYS A 86 13.47 -9.79 16.89
N ARG A 87 14.70 -9.45 16.50
CA ARG A 87 15.92 -9.90 17.20
C ARG A 87 16.05 -9.25 18.58
N MET A 88 15.73 -7.97 18.72
CA MET A 88 15.79 -7.26 20.01
C MET A 88 14.72 -7.72 21.01
N LEU A 89 13.53 -8.08 20.52
CA LEU A 89 12.43 -8.63 21.32
C LEU A 89 12.64 -10.13 21.62
N ARG A 90 13.40 -10.85 20.79
CA ARG A 90 13.94 -12.19 21.10
C ARG A 90 15.15 -12.14 22.02
N ARG A 91 15.10 -11.30 23.05
CA ARG A 91 15.86 -11.57 24.27
C ARG A 91 15.14 -12.72 24.98
N GLU A 92 15.46 -13.94 24.55
CA GLU A 92 15.46 -15.08 25.46
C GLU A 92 16.56 -14.83 26.50
N GLU A 93 16.22 -15.14 27.74
CA GLU A 93 17.06 -15.09 28.94
C GLU A 93 18.32 -15.99 28.82
#